data_AF-A0AAC8WI94-F1
#
_entry.id   AF-A0AAC8WI94-F1
#
_cell.length_a   1.000
_cell.length_b   1.000
_cell.length_c   1.000
_cell.angle_alpha   90.00
_cell.angle_beta   90.00
_cell.angle_gamma   90.00
#
_symmetry.space_group_name_H-M   'P 1'
#
loop_
_entity.id
_entity.type
_entity.pdbx_description
1 polymer ?
#
loop_
_entity_poly.entity_id
_entity_poly.type
_entity_poly.pdbx_seq_one_letter_code
_entity_poly.pdbx_strand_id
1 'polypeptide(L)'
;MKKIIILLMMALSLVMYGEKFPYTSESDRKKALKELKEASDRLEKNGDEKDALFIMNKMDEIMKITAELEKRSEAGDKKAEEELEKWGKEIEELDIQF
;
A
#
# COMPACT_ATOMS: atom_id res chain seq x y z
N MET A 1 10.63 13.68 -15.91
CA MET A 1 10.26 12.37 -15.32
C MET A 1 9.77 12.50 -13.89
N LYS A 2 10.56 12.97 -12.92
CA LYS A 2 10.12 13.13 -11.51
C LYS A 2 8.81 13.94 -11.32
N LYS A 3 8.63 15.03 -12.08
CA LYS A 3 7.43 15.88 -11.99
C LYS A 3 6.16 15.24 -12.58
N ILE A 4 6.31 14.36 -13.57
CA ILE A 4 5.18 13.66 -14.23
C ILE A 4 4.65 12.56 -13.31
N ILE A 5 5.53 11.85 -12.60
CA ILE A 5 5.16 10.80 -11.64
C ILE A 5 4.36 11.40 -10.49
N ILE A 6 4.82 12.53 -9.92
CA ILE A 6 4.11 13.23 -8.82
C ILE A 6 2.74 13.74 -9.28
N LEU A 7 2.62 14.24 -10.52
CA LEU A 7 1.34 14.68 -11.09
C LEU A 7 0.37 13.51 -11.37
N LEU A 8 0.89 12.34 -11.77
CA LEU A 8 0.08 11.12 -11.93
C LEU A 8 -0.43 10.59 -10.59
N MET A 9 0.41 10.63 -9.54
CA MET A 9 0.02 10.26 -8.18
C MET A 9 -1.09 11.18 -7.64
N MET A 10 -0.98 12.50 -7.88
CA MET A 10 -2.04 13.46 -7.50
C MET A 10 -3.33 13.25 -8.29
N ALA A 11 -3.26 12.94 -9.59
CA ALA A 11 -4.45 12.71 -10.41
C ALA A 11 -5.21 11.42 -10.04
N LEU A 12 -4.51 10.37 -9.61
CA LEU A 12 -5.12 9.12 -9.17
C LEU A 12 -5.81 9.24 -7.81
N SER A 13 -5.31 10.11 -6.93
CA SER A 13 -5.92 10.38 -5.61
C SER A 13 -7.32 11.03 -5.69
N LEU A 14 -7.65 11.66 -6.82
CA LEU A 14 -8.93 12.35 -7.02
C LEU A 14 -10.05 11.44 -7.55
N VAL A 15 -9.75 10.20 -7.97
CA VAL A 15 -10.72 9.34 -8.68
C VAL A 15 -11.51 8.41 -7.75
N MET A 16 -11.10 8.20 -6.50
CA MET A 16 -11.61 7.09 -5.67
C MET A 16 -12.51 7.54 -4.50
N TYR A 17 -13.32 8.57 -4.69
CA TYR A 17 -14.45 8.87 -3.79
C TYR A 17 -15.61 7.93 -4.15
N GLY A 18 -15.71 6.75 -3.53
CA GLY A 18 -16.98 6.00 -3.59
C GLY A 18 -17.01 4.52 -3.24
N GLU A 19 -15.90 3.78 -3.24
CA GLU A 19 -15.99 2.34 -2.98
C GLU A 19 -15.72 2.01 -1.52
N LYS A 20 -16.72 1.36 -0.91
CA LYS A 20 -16.76 0.84 0.45
C LYS A 20 -15.70 -0.26 0.57
N PHE A 21 -14.44 0.10 0.81
CA PHE A 21 -13.33 -0.84 0.93
C PHE A 21 -13.60 -1.83 2.07
N PRO A 22 -13.70 -3.14 1.79
CA PRO A 22 -13.80 -4.15 2.83
C PRO A 22 -12.46 -4.15 3.58
N TYR A 23 -12.52 -4.14 4.91
CA TYR A 23 -11.35 -4.38 5.76
C TYR A 23 -10.67 -5.66 5.25
N THR A 24 -9.50 -5.49 4.65
CA THR A 24 -8.70 -6.61 4.12
C THR A 24 -8.49 -7.60 5.24
N SER A 25 -8.79 -8.88 5.01
CA SER A 25 -8.55 -9.90 6.04
C SER A 25 -7.06 -9.90 6.41
N GLU A 26 -6.72 -10.33 7.63
CA GLU A 26 -5.31 -10.44 8.05
C GLU A 26 -4.48 -11.23 7.04
N SER A 27 -5.05 -12.30 6.48
CA SER A 27 -4.41 -13.09 5.43
C SER A 27 -4.13 -12.28 4.17
N ASP A 28 -5.06 -11.41 3.75
CA ASP A 28 -4.89 -10.60 2.54
C ASP A 28 -3.83 -9.51 2.72
N ARG A 29 -3.81 -8.84 3.88
CA ARG A 29 -2.76 -7.85 4.21
C ARG A 29 -1.37 -8.49 4.23
N LYS A 30 -1.22 -9.57 5.00
CA LYS A 30 0.05 -10.30 5.10
C LYS A 30 0.51 -10.82 3.75
N LYS A 31 -0.41 -11.34 2.92
CA LYS A 31 -0.09 -11.77 1.56
C LYS A 31 0.39 -10.61 0.70
N ALA A 32 -0.31 -9.48 0.72
CA ALA A 32 0.07 -8.31 -0.06
C ALA A 32 1.46 -7.76 0.32
N LEU A 33 1.73 -7.64 1.62
CA LEU A 33 3.02 -7.18 2.13
C LEU A 33 4.15 -8.18 1.84
N LYS A 34 3.88 -9.49 1.96
CA LYS A 34 4.86 -10.53 1.63
C LYS A 34 5.21 -10.54 0.14
N GLU A 35 4.21 -10.46 -0.73
CA GLU A 35 4.43 -10.36 -2.18
C GLU A 35 5.26 -9.12 -2.54
N LEU A 36 5.00 -7.99 -1.88
CA LEU A 36 5.78 -6.77 -2.04
C LEU A 36 7.24 -6.98 -1.61
N LYS A 37 7.49 -7.54 -0.42
CA LYS A 37 8.84 -7.84 0.06
C LYS A 37 9.60 -8.77 -0.87
N GLU A 38 8.99 -9.89 -1.26
CA GLU A 38 9.64 -10.87 -2.14
C GLU A 38 9.97 -10.26 -3.52
N ALA A 39 9.13 -9.36 -4.04
CA ALA A 39 9.43 -8.65 -5.27
C ALA A 39 10.59 -7.66 -5.09
N SER A 40 10.62 -6.91 -3.98
CA SER A 40 11.74 -6.02 -3.64
C SER A 40 13.06 -6.77 -3.52
N ASP A 41 13.08 -7.92 -2.82
CA ASP A 41 14.27 -8.76 -2.68
C ASP A 41 14.77 -9.27 -4.04
N ARG A 42 13.84 -9.65 -4.95
CA ARG A 42 14.19 -10.06 -6.32
C ARG A 42 14.71 -8.89 -7.15
N LEU A 43 14.10 -7.71 -7.02
CA LEU A 43 14.54 -6.51 -7.72
C LEU A 43 15.95 -6.11 -7.28
N GLU A 44 16.24 -6.14 -5.97
CA GLU A 44 17.58 -5.83 -5.44
C GLU A 44 18.63 -6.80 -5.99
N LYS A 45 18.29 -8.09 -6.07
CA LYS A 45 19.22 -9.12 -6.55
C LYS A 45 19.44 -9.08 -8.06
N ASN A 46 18.39 -8.84 -8.84
CA ASN A 46 18.38 -9.12 -10.28
C ASN A 46 18.16 -7.89 -11.16
N GLY A 47 17.63 -6.78 -10.61
CA GLY A 47 17.34 -5.55 -11.35
C GLY A 47 16.24 -5.69 -12.41
N ASP A 48 15.32 -6.65 -12.28
CA ASP A 48 14.29 -6.93 -13.28
C ASP A 48 13.21 -5.84 -13.31
N GLU A 49 13.02 -5.21 -14.48
CA GLU A 49 12.01 -4.17 -14.71
C GLU A 49 10.58 -4.65 -14.41
N LYS A 50 10.29 -5.94 -14.58
CA LYS A 50 8.98 -6.51 -14.25
C LYS A 50 8.73 -6.54 -12.75
N ASP A 51 9.76 -6.85 -11.95
CA ASP A 51 9.65 -6.80 -10.49
C ASP A 51 9.47 -5.35 -10.04
N ALA A 52 10.17 -4.38 -10.66
CA ALA A 52 9.95 -2.96 -10.39
C ALA A 52 8.51 -2.51 -10.69
N LEU A 53 7.95 -2.90 -11.84
CA LEU A 53 6.58 -2.59 -12.21
C LEU A 53 5.56 -3.25 -11.28
N PHE A 54 5.81 -4.50 -10.88
CA PHE A 54 4.99 -5.21 -9.91
C PHE A 54 4.97 -4.50 -8.55
N ILE A 55 6.15 -4.14 -8.02
CA ILE A 55 6.30 -3.38 -6.78
C ILE A 55 5.51 -2.08 -6.85
N MET A 56 5.66 -1.30 -7.93
CA MET A 56 4.95 -0.03 -8.11
C MET A 56 3.43 -0.21 -8.06
N ASN A 57 2.88 -1.21 -8.78
CA ASN A 57 1.44 -1.48 -8.78
C ASN A 57 0.96 -1.92 -7.40
N LYS A 58 1.72 -2.78 -6.72
CA LYS A 58 1.36 -3.30 -5.39
C LYS A 58 1.40 -2.20 -4.32
N MET A 59 2.40 -1.31 -4.38
CA MET A 59 2.48 -0.14 -3.51
C MET A 59 1.31 0.81 -3.76
N ASP A 60 0.90 1.04 -5.02
CA ASP A 60 -0.26 1.87 -5.34
C ASP A 60 -1.57 1.31 -4.75
N GLU A 61 -1.77 -0.01 -4.83
CA GLU A 61 -2.91 -0.68 -4.17
C GLU A 61 -2.89 -0.49 -2.65
N ILE A 62 -1.74 -0.72 -2.00
CA ILE A 62 -1.61 -0.56 -0.54
C ILE A 62 -1.83 0.90 -0.14
N MET A 63 -1.22 1.86 -0.84
CA MET A 63 -1.38 3.29 -0.56
C MET A 63 -2.83 3.76 -0.67
N LYS A 64 -3.60 3.24 -1.64
CA LYS A 64 -5.03 3.55 -1.77
C LYS A 64 -5.82 3.05 -0.57
N ILE A 65 -5.52 1.85 -0.09
CA ILE A 65 -6.17 1.26 1.09
C ILE A 65 -5.82 2.08 2.34
N THR A 66 -4.54 2.36 2.58
CA THR A 66 -4.12 3.08 3.79
C THR A 66 -4.60 4.52 3.79
N ALA A 67 -4.61 5.22 2.66
CA ALA A 67 -5.12 6.60 2.58
C ALA A 67 -6.62 6.72 2.94
N GLU A 68 -7.44 5.76 2.52
CA GLU A 68 -8.86 5.74 2.91
C GLU A 68 -9.04 5.40 4.40
N LEU A 69 -8.21 4.51 4.94
CA LEU A 69 -8.20 4.23 6.38
C LEU A 69 -7.78 5.47 7.19
N GLU A 70 -6.74 6.20 6.75
CA GLU A 70 -6.27 7.44 7.38
C GLU A 70 -7.36 8.49 7.41
N LYS A 71 -8.00 8.77 6.26
CA LYS A 71 -9.10 9.72 6.16
C LYS A 71 -10.28 9.37 7.09
N ARG A 72 -10.60 8.07 7.20
CA ARG A 72 -11.67 7.61 8.11
C ARG A 72 -11.27 7.69 9.57
N SER A 73 -10.02 7.38 9.89
CA SER A 73 -9.43 7.56 11.22
C SER A 73 -9.48 9.03 11.65
N GLU A 74 -9.09 9.96 10.76
CA GLU A 74 -9.21 11.41 10.96
C GLU A 74 -10.66 11.87 11.19
N ALA A 75 -11.63 11.18 10.59
CA ALA A 75 -13.07 11.40 10.82
C ALA A 75 -13.59 10.75 12.12
N GLY A 76 -12.74 10.09 12.91
CA GLY A 76 -13.06 9.47 14.19
C GLY A 76 -13.47 8.00 14.13
N ASP A 77 -13.26 7.31 13.00
CA ASP A 77 -13.53 5.88 12.88
C ASP A 77 -12.43 5.03 13.52
N LYS A 78 -12.69 4.60 14.77
CA LYS A 78 -11.76 3.75 15.54
C LYS A 78 -11.40 2.44 14.86
N LYS A 79 -12.29 1.86 14.03
CA LYS A 79 -11.96 0.61 13.32
C LYS A 79 -10.92 0.86 12.23
N ALA A 80 -10.93 2.04 11.62
CA ALA A 80 -9.92 2.41 10.65
C ALA A 80 -8.56 2.66 11.32
N GLU A 81 -8.56 3.30 12.50
CA GLU A 81 -7.37 3.47 13.35
C GLU A 81 -6.75 2.11 13.75
N GLU A 82 -7.55 1.19 14.31
CA GLU A 82 -7.10 -0.16 14.67
C GLU A 82 -6.57 -0.95 13.47
N GLU A 83 -7.13 -0.73 12.28
CA GLU A 83 -6.68 -1.41 11.07
C GLU A 83 -5.33 -0.85 10.59
N LEU A 84 -5.11 0.47 10.65
CA LEU A 84 -3.82 1.09 10.38
C LEU A 84 -2.72 0.58 11.33
N GLU A 85 -3.04 0.43 12.62
CA GLU A 85 -2.09 -0.15 13.58
C GLU A 85 -1.67 -1.59 13.19
N LYS A 86 -2.59 -2.40 12.66
CA LYS A 86 -2.27 -3.76 12.20
C LYS A 86 -1.38 -3.73 10.96
N TRP A 87 -1.66 -2.86 10.00
CA TRP A 87 -0.79 -2.64 8.84
C TRP A 87 0.63 -2.27 9.29
N GLY A 88 0.77 -1.33 10.23
CA GLY A 88 2.06 -0.91 10.78
C GLY A 88 2.82 -2.06 11.44
N LYS A 89 2.16 -2.84 12.30
CA LYS A 89 2.76 -4.02 12.95
C LYS A 89 3.23 -5.06 11.93
N GLU A 90 2.45 -5.34 10.90
CA GLU A 90 2.81 -6.34 9.88
C GLU A 90 3.98 -5.86 9.00
N ILE A 91 4.07 -4.57 8.71
CA ILE A 91 5.22 -3.96 8.03
C ILE A 91 6.50 -4.13 8.87
N GLU A 92 6.42 -3.86 10.18
CA GLU A 92 7.52 -4.06 11.13
C GLU A 92 7.92 -5.54 11.22
N GLU A 93 6.95 -6.46 11.36
CA GLU A 93 7.18 -7.92 11.44
C GLU A 93 7.87 -8.47 10.18
N LEU A 94 7.51 -7.95 9.01
CA LEU A 94 8.08 -8.37 7.75
C LEU A 94 9.41 -7.68 7.44
N ASP A 95 9.90 -6.77 8.29
CA ASP A 95 11.12 -5.97 8.06
C ASP A 95 11.11 -5.35 6.65
N ILE A 96 9.99 -4.76 6.27
CA ILE A 96 9.84 -4.07 4.99
C ILE A 96 10.37 -2.65 5.18
N GLN A 97 11.51 -2.34 4.58
CA GLN A 97 12.04 -0.98 4.56
C GLN A 97 11.45 -0.25 3.35
N PHE A 98 10.74 0.85 3.61
CA PHE A 98 10.19 1.75 2.59
C PHE A 98 11.14 2.92 2.31
#